data_AF-A0A7S1GWB8-F1
#
_entry.id   AF-A0A7S1GWB8-F1
#
_cell.length_a   1.000
_cell.length_b   1.000
_cell.length_c   1.000
_cell.angle_alpha   90.00
_cell.angle_beta   90.00
_cell.angle_gamma   90.00
#
_symmetry.space_group_name_H-M   'P 1'
#
loop_
_entity.id
_entity.type
_entity.pdbx_description
1 polymer ?
#
loop_
_entity_poly.entity_id
_entity_poly.type
_entity_poly.pdbx_seq_one_letter_code
_entity_poly.pdbx_strand_id
1 'polypeptide(L)'
;FVSVEPPADVNEVCLCPNSGLVLMACEQPRIHVYFVPALGPAPAWCSFLDSLTDELEETKRTEVYDDYVFVTREELKRLGLDHLVGTNMLKAYMHGFFLDAKLHARSKSVLEPFAYEEYRKQKIKEKIEARQGQRIVLPKKGGAAKVNREFAEQLEESKRIAEEEARGDRVVRSNDRK
;
A
#
# COMPACT_ATOMS: atom_id res chain seq x y z
N PHE A 1 17.01 -21.01 -38.14
CA PHE A 1 17.51 -22.39 -38.04
C PHE A 1 17.00 -22.95 -36.72
N VAL A 2 16.28 -24.06 -36.74
CA VAL A 2 15.78 -24.74 -35.54
C VAL A 2 16.53 -26.07 -35.44
N SER A 3 17.18 -26.34 -34.31
CA SER A 3 17.73 -27.66 -33.98
C SER A 3 16.82 -28.29 -32.94
N VAL A 4 16.37 -29.51 -33.19
CA VAL A 4 15.55 -30.29 -32.25
C VAL A 4 16.37 -31.49 -31.81
N GLU A 5 16.64 -31.57 -30.51
CA GLU A 5 17.42 -32.65 -29.91
C GLU A 5 16.49 -33.48 -29.01
N PRO A 6 16.04 -34.67 -29.47
CA PRO A 6 15.31 -35.59 -28.64
C PRO A 6 16.24 -36.26 -27.60
N PRO A 7 15.71 -36.72 -26.46
CA PRO A 7 16.50 -37.30 -25.37
C PRO A 7 17.02 -38.71 -25.67
N ALA A 8 16.55 -39.36 -26.74
CA ALA A 8 16.91 -40.71 -27.14
C ALA A 8 17.23 -40.76 -28.64
N ASP A 9 17.86 -41.85 -29.07
CA ASP A 9 18.22 -42.07 -30.47
C ASP A 9 16.97 -42.09 -31.37
N VAL A 10 17.07 -41.43 -32.52
CA VAL A 10 15.98 -41.28 -33.50
C VAL A 10 16.06 -42.41 -34.52
N ASN A 11 14.98 -43.17 -34.63
CA ASN A 11 14.84 -44.23 -35.62
C ASN A 11 14.25 -43.69 -36.93
N GLU A 12 13.17 -42.93 -36.83
CA GLU A 12 12.44 -42.43 -37.99
C GLU A 12 11.77 -41.08 -37.70
N VAL A 13 11.65 -40.24 -38.73
CA VAL A 13 10.97 -38.95 -38.66
C VAL A 13 9.87 -38.90 -39.71
N CYS A 14 8.66 -38.57 -39.29
CA CYS A 14 7.50 -38.39 -40.16
C CYS A 14 7.01 -36.94 -40.07
N LEU A 15 6.90 -36.29 -41.23
CA LEU A 15 6.40 -34.92 -41.36
C LEU A 15 4.94 -34.96 -41.81
N CYS A 16 4.08 -34.21 -41.13
CA CYS A 16 2.73 -34.02 -41.63
C CYS A 16 2.77 -33.09 -42.87
N PRO A 17 2.12 -33.46 -43.98
CA PRO A 17 2.11 -32.63 -45.17
C PRO A 17 1.46 -31.28 -44.89
N ASN A 18 2.07 -30.20 -45.40
CA ASN A 18 1.60 -28.82 -45.26
C ASN A 18 1.43 -28.33 -43.79
N SER A 19 2.16 -28.92 -42.84
CA SER A 19 2.12 -28.51 -41.43
C SER A 19 3.52 -28.46 -40.83
N GLY A 20 3.69 -27.65 -39.77
CA GLY A 20 4.91 -27.60 -38.96
C GLY A 20 5.06 -28.76 -37.96
N LEU A 21 4.20 -29.79 -38.04
CA LEU A 21 4.19 -30.92 -37.11
C LEU A 21 5.14 -32.04 -37.56
N VAL A 22 6.05 -32.41 -36.66
CA VAL A 22 7.08 -33.43 -36.84
C VAL A 22 6.89 -34.52 -35.79
N LEU A 23 6.70 -35.75 -36.25
CA LEU A 23 6.64 -36.94 -35.40
C LEU A 23 8.00 -37.64 -35.46
N MET A 24 8.61 -37.86 -34.30
CA MET A 24 9.90 -38.53 -34.18
C MET A 24 9.72 -39.84 -33.41
N ALA A 25 9.97 -40.96 -34.10
CA ALA A 25 10.08 -42.27 -33.48
C ALA A 25 11.48 -42.38 -32.86
N CYS A 26 11.56 -42.39 -31.53
CA CYS A 26 12.80 -42.54 -30.79
C CYS A 26 12.81 -43.88 -30.02
N GLU A 27 13.95 -44.28 -29.47
CA GLU A 27 14.13 -45.45 -28.59
C GLU A 27 13.47 -45.29 -27.20
N GLN A 28 12.20 -44.88 -27.17
CA GLN A 28 11.40 -44.67 -25.96
C GLN A 28 9.95 -45.10 -26.23
N PRO A 29 9.19 -45.62 -25.23
CA PRO A 29 7.81 -46.08 -25.44
C PRO A 29 6.82 -45.00 -25.91
N ARG A 30 7.19 -43.72 -25.86
CA ARG A 30 6.34 -42.61 -26.32
C ARG A 30 6.99 -41.94 -27.54
N ILE A 31 6.21 -41.79 -28.60
CA ILE A 31 6.61 -41.01 -29.78
C ILE A 31 6.70 -39.53 -29.40
N HIS A 32 7.77 -38.87 -29.82
CA HIS A 32 7.94 -37.45 -29.62
C HIS A 32 7.27 -36.67 -30.75
N VAL A 33 6.49 -35.65 -30.39
CA VAL A 33 5.83 -34.76 -31.34
C VAL A 33 6.38 -33.36 -31.11
N TYR A 34 7.00 -32.80 -32.14
CA TYR A 34 7.50 -31.44 -32.16
C TYR A 34 6.67 -30.61 -33.12
N PHE A 35 6.28 -29.42 -32.68
CA PHE A 35 5.57 -28.48 -33.53
C PHE A 35 6.44 -27.24 -33.72
N VAL A 36 6.70 -26.90 -34.99
CA VAL A 36 7.52 -25.75 -35.39
C VAL A 36 6.62 -24.75 -36.13
N PRO A 37 6.10 -23.71 -35.46
CA PRO A 37 5.16 -22.76 -36.06
C PRO A 37 5.78 -21.99 -37.25
N ALA A 38 7.10 -21.84 -37.28
CA ALA A 38 7.82 -21.20 -38.38
C ALA A 38 7.82 -22.00 -39.70
N LEU A 39 7.57 -23.31 -39.66
CA LEU A 39 7.52 -24.17 -40.86
C LEU A 39 6.12 -24.23 -41.49
N GLY A 40 5.07 -24.02 -40.71
CA GLY A 40 3.70 -24.02 -41.17
C GLY A 40 2.69 -24.17 -40.03
N PRO A 41 1.40 -23.92 -40.32
CA PRO A 41 0.34 -23.98 -39.30
C PRO A 41 0.11 -25.40 -38.78
N ALA A 42 -0.55 -25.51 -37.64
CA ALA A 42 -1.01 -26.80 -37.13
C ALA A 42 -2.06 -27.41 -38.08
N PRO A 43 -2.13 -28.75 -38.18
CA PRO A 43 -3.13 -29.39 -39.03
C PRO A 43 -4.53 -29.19 -38.45
N ALA A 44 -5.57 -29.28 -39.28
CA ALA A 44 -6.95 -28.94 -38.87
C ALA A 44 -7.48 -29.73 -37.65
N TRP A 45 -6.97 -30.94 -37.42
CA TRP A 45 -7.32 -31.78 -36.26
C TRP A 45 -6.55 -31.42 -34.97
N CYS A 46 -5.58 -30.51 -35.05
CA CYS A 46 -4.75 -30.01 -33.96
C CYS A 46 -4.65 -28.47 -33.96
N SER A 47 -5.71 -27.77 -34.33
CA SER A 47 -5.77 -26.30 -34.31
C SER A 47 -5.49 -25.68 -32.94
N PHE A 48 -5.71 -26.44 -31.86
CA PHE A 48 -5.40 -26.00 -30.50
C PHE A 48 -3.90 -25.78 -30.26
N LEU A 49 -3.01 -26.45 -30.99
CA LEU A 49 -1.56 -26.24 -30.86
C LEU A 49 -1.15 -24.83 -31.28
N ASP A 50 -1.76 -24.27 -32.33
CA ASP A 50 -1.50 -22.89 -32.76
C ASP A 50 -1.89 -21.89 -31.65
N SER A 51 -3.07 -22.08 -31.02
CA SER A 51 -3.52 -21.26 -29.90
C SER A 51 -2.57 -21.33 -28.70
N LEU A 52 -2.13 -22.54 -28.33
CA LEU A 52 -1.17 -22.71 -27.24
C LEU A 52 0.18 -22.06 -27.55
N THR A 53 0.65 -22.16 -28.78
CA THR A 53 1.92 -21.51 -29.17
C THR A 53 1.81 -19.99 -29.19
N ASP A 54 0.68 -19.43 -29.64
CA ASP A 54 0.44 -17.99 -29.61
C ASP A 54 0.42 -17.45 -28.17
N GLU A 55 -0.25 -18.15 -27.25
CA GLU A 55 -0.26 -17.80 -25.83
C GLU A 55 1.15 -17.87 -25.21
N LEU A 56 1.92 -18.91 -25.53
CA LEU A 56 3.31 -19.07 -25.08
C LEU A 56 4.25 -17.98 -25.64
N GLU A 57 4.03 -17.54 -26.87
CA GLU A 57 4.78 -16.43 -27.47
C GLU A 57 4.43 -15.08 -26.85
N GLU A 58 3.16 -14.86 -26.49
CA GLU A 58 2.71 -13.66 -25.78
C GLU A 58 3.30 -13.61 -24.36
N THR A 59 3.25 -14.72 -23.63
CA THR A 59 3.72 -14.82 -22.23
C THR A 59 5.22 -14.54 -22.10
N LYS A 60 6.04 -15.04 -23.05
CA LYS A 60 7.50 -14.75 -23.06
C LYS A 60 7.83 -13.26 -23.18
N ARG A 61 6.92 -12.43 -23.67
CA ARG A 61 7.15 -10.98 -23.77
C ARG A 61 6.77 -10.22 -22.49
N THR A 62 5.89 -10.78 -21.67
CA THR A 62 5.30 -10.08 -20.51
C THR A 62 6.06 -10.28 -19.20
N GLU A 63 6.83 -11.35 -19.02
CA GLU A 63 7.38 -11.75 -17.71
C GLU A 63 8.58 -10.95 -17.16
N VAL A 64 9.09 -9.91 -17.83
CA VAL A 64 10.38 -9.28 -17.42
C VAL A 64 10.22 -8.20 -16.32
N TYR A 65 9.00 -7.90 -15.83
CA TYR A 65 8.78 -6.73 -14.96
C TYR A 65 7.97 -6.95 -13.68
N ASP A 66 7.77 -8.18 -13.20
CA ASP A 66 6.98 -8.40 -11.97
C ASP A 66 7.58 -7.72 -10.71
N ASP A 67 8.91 -7.57 -10.66
CA ASP A 67 9.61 -6.97 -9.51
C ASP A 67 9.98 -5.49 -9.71
N TYR A 68 9.44 -4.80 -10.72
CA TYR A 68 9.79 -3.41 -11.02
C TYR A 68 8.63 -2.44 -10.79
N VAL A 69 8.94 -1.34 -10.13
CA VAL A 69 8.03 -0.20 -9.95
C VAL A 69 8.42 0.89 -10.95
N PHE A 70 7.44 1.39 -11.69
CA PHE A 70 7.63 2.57 -12.53
C PHE A 70 7.72 3.82 -11.65
N VAL A 71 8.78 4.60 -11.85
CA VAL A 71 9.07 5.82 -11.10
C VAL A 71 9.33 6.95 -12.11
N THR A 72 8.65 8.08 -11.91
CA THR A 72 8.88 9.28 -12.74
C THR A 72 10.22 9.93 -12.41
N ARG A 73 10.74 10.77 -13.32
CA ARG A 73 12.00 11.50 -13.08
C ARG A 73 11.94 12.43 -11.87
N GLU A 74 10.75 12.95 -11.55
CA GLU A 74 10.51 13.79 -10.38
C GLU A 74 10.56 12.97 -9.08
N GLU A 75 9.90 11.81 -9.07
CA GLU A 75 9.93 10.89 -7.93
C GLU A 75 11.33 10.34 -7.68
N LEU A 76 12.09 10.02 -8.74
CA LEU A 76 13.47 9.55 -8.60
C LEU A 76 14.37 10.61 -7.92
N LYS A 77 14.16 11.89 -8.26
CA LYS A 77 14.85 13.02 -7.61
C LYS A 77 14.40 13.20 -6.17
N ARG A 78 13.10 13.11 -5.86
CA ARG A 78 12.59 13.12 -4.49
C ARG A 78 13.16 11.98 -3.66
N LEU A 79 13.37 10.82 -4.29
CA LEU A 79 13.98 9.66 -3.66
C LEU A 79 15.50 9.78 -3.45
N GLY A 80 16.15 10.83 -3.98
CA GLY A 80 17.60 11.01 -3.92
C GLY A 80 18.39 10.01 -4.79
N LEU A 81 17.72 9.32 -5.70
CA LEU A 81 18.29 8.24 -6.53
C LEU A 81 18.77 8.74 -7.91
N ASP A 82 18.93 10.05 -8.10
CA ASP A 82 19.34 10.65 -9.38
C ASP A 82 20.75 10.18 -9.82
N HIS A 83 21.59 9.80 -8.87
CA HIS A 83 22.93 9.24 -9.12
C HIS A 83 22.91 7.83 -9.73
N LEU A 84 21.78 7.11 -9.66
CA LEU A 84 21.64 5.79 -10.25
C LEU A 84 21.30 5.84 -11.75
N VAL A 85 21.02 7.03 -12.30
CA VAL A 85 20.72 7.22 -13.72
C VAL A 85 21.94 6.83 -14.56
N GLY A 86 21.75 5.85 -15.45
CA GLY A 86 22.83 5.28 -16.27
C GLY A 86 23.47 4.00 -15.70
N THR A 87 23.10 3.58 -14.50
CA THR A 87 23.48 2.27 -13.94
C THR A 87 22.48 1.19 -14.31
N ASN A 88 22.88 -0.09 -14.22
CA ASN A 88 22.01 -1.23 -14.49
C ASN A 88 20.85 -1.40 -13.48
N MET A 89 20.78 -0.57 -12.43
CA MET A 89 19.70 -0.63 -11.43
C MET A 89 18.42 0.09 -11.87
N LEU A 90 18.50 0.94 -12.90
CA LEU A 90 17.36 1.68 -13.44
C LEU A 90 17.18 1.32 -14.92
N LYS A 91 15.98 0.88 -15.29
CA LYS A 91 15.65 0.65 -16.71
C LYS A 91 14.90 1.85 -17.25
N ALA A 92 15.48 2.59 -18.19
CA ALA A 92 14.79 3.70 -18.83
C ALA A 92 13.58 3.19 -19.63
N TYR A 93 12.41 3.79 -19.40
CA TYR A 93 11.19 3.45 -20.14
C TYR A 93 10.35 4.68 -20.41
N MET A 94 10.15 4.97 -21.70
CA MET A 94 9.38 6.11 -22.25
C MET A 94 9.82 7.48 -21.71
N HIS A 95 9.40 7.86 -20.51
CA HIS A 95 9.64 9.15 -19.85
C HIS A 95 9.97 9.02 -18.36
N GLY A 96 10.22 7.79 -17.88
CA GLY A 96 10.58 7.50 -16.51
C GLY A 96 11.57 6.34 -16.44
N PHE A 97 11.61 5.69 -15.27
CA PHE A 97 12.49 4.58 -15.01
C PHE A 97 11.75 3.46 -14.27
N PHE A 98 12.05 2.22 -14.62
CA PHE A 98 11.73 1.08 -13.80
C PHE A 98 12.84 0.88 -12.77
N LEU A 99 12.44 0.85 -11.50
CA LEU A 99 13.29 0.63 -10.32
C LEU A 99 12.87 -0.68 -9.65
N ASP A 100 13.83 -1.48 -9.18
CA ASP A 100 13.53 -2.69 -8.40
C ASP A 100 12.65 -2.34 -7.19
N ALA A 101 11.53 -3.04 -7.01
CA ALA A 101 10.56 -2.84 -5.94
C ALA A 101 11.21 -2.84 -4.54
N LYS A 102 12.24 -3.66 -4.33
CA LYS A 102 12.98 -3.72 -3.05
C LYS A 102 13.77 -2.44 -2.81
N LEU A 103 14.41 -1.91 -3.85
CA LEU A 103 15.19 -0.68 -3.76
C LEU A 103 14.27 0.55 -3.58
N HIS A 104 13.13 0.55 -4.28
CA HIS A 104 12.08 1.56 -4.09
C HIS A 104 11.57 1.58 -2.64
N ALA A 105 11.22 0.41 -2.09
CA ALA A 105 10.70 0.30 -0.73
C ALA A 105 11.72 0.77 0.34
N ARG A 106 13.00 0.40 0.18
CA ARG A 106 14.08 0.87 1.08
C ARG A 106 14.29 2.37 1.00
N SER A 107 14.28 2.94 -0.20
CA SER A 107 14.49 4.38 -0.38
C SER A 107 13.33 5.18 0.24
N LYS A 108 12.10 4.68 0.05
CA LYS A 108 10.91 5.29 0.65
C LYS A 108 10.92 5.22 2.19
N SER A 109 11.36 4.11 2.78
CA SER A 109 11.43 3.99 4.25
C SER A 109 12.51 4.91 4.87
N VAL A 110 13.61 5.14 4.16
CA VAL A 110 14.68 6.06 4.60
C VAL A 110 14.22 7.52 4.56
N LEU A 111 13.45 7.90 3.54
CA LEU A 111 13.01 9.30 3.37
C LEU A 111 11.80 9.67 4.22
N GLU A 112 10.90 8.73 4.44
CA GLU A 112 9.67 8.95 5.21
C GLU A 112 9.62 8.10 6.49
N PRO A 113 10.62 8.18 7.40
CA PRO A 113 10.67 7.33 8.59
C PRO A 113 9.53 7.63 9.57
N PHE A 114 9.00 8.86 9.56
CA PHE A 114 7.95 9.31 10.47
C PHE A 114 6.55 9.42 9.85
N ALA A 115 6.38 9.15 8.55
CA ALA A 115 5.10 9.36 7.89
C ALA A 115 3.95 8.57 8.55
N TYR A 116 4.21 7.35 9.02
CA TYR A 116 3.23 6.57 9.75
C TYR A 116 2.87 7.16 11.12
N GLU A 117 3.86 7.65 11.86
CA GLU A 117 3.65 8.27 13.17
C GLU A 117 2.92 9.61 13.06
N GLU A 118 3.26 10.42 12.06
CA GLU A 118 2.60 11.70 11.78
C GLU A 118 1.16 11.50 11.33
N TYR A 119 0.91 10.56 10.41
CA TYR A 119 -0.45 10.18 10.01
C TYR A 119 -1.28 9.75 11.21
N ARG A 120 -0.71 8.92 12.10
CA ARG A 120 -1.36 8.49 13.34
C ARG A 120 -1.63 9.66 14.29
N LYS A 121 -0.67 10.56 14.48
CA LYS A 121 -0.84 11.78 15.31
C LYS A 121 -1.93 12.69 14.77
N GLN A 122 -1.99 12.88 13.44
CA GLN A 122 -3.04 13.68 12.80
C GLN A 122 -4.42 13.05 13.00
N LYS A 123 -4.56 11.74 12.77
CA LYS A 123 -5.83 11.02 13.03
C LYS A 123 -6.28 11.09 14.48
N ILE A 124 -5.34 11.03 15.43
CA ILE A 124 -5.65 11.19 16.86
C ILE A 124 -6.11 12.62 17.15
N LYS A 125 -5.43 13.65 16.62
CA LYS A 125 -5.84 15.05 16.76
C LYS A 125 -7.24 15.30 16.20
N GLU A 126 -7.49 14.85 14.98
CA GLU A 126 -8.80 14.96 14.31
C GLU A 126 -9.91 14.33 15.17
N LYS A 127 -9.64 13.16 15.76
CA LYS A 127 -10.59 12.48 16.66
C LYS A 127 -10.79 13.21 17.99
N ILE A 128 -9.74 13.85 18.52
CA ILE A 128 -9.83 14.70 19.72
C ILE A 128 -10.65 15.95 19.43
N GLU A 129 -10.40 16.63 18.31
CA GLU A 129 -11.12 17.83 17.88
C GLU A 129 -12.60 17.54 17.63
N ALA A 130 -12.92 16.43 16.95
CA ALA A 130 -14.30 15.99 16.79
C ALA A 130 -15.00 15.75 18.14
N ARG A 131 -14.29 15.16 19.11
CA ARG A 131 -14.81 14.95 20.47
C ARG A 131 -14.93 16.26 21.25
N GLN A 132 -14.05 17.24 21.02
CA GLN A 132 -14.11 18.57 21.63
C GLN A 132 -15.27 19.40 21.06
N GLY A 133 -15.56 19.32 19.76
CA GLY A 133 -16.70 20.00 19.13
C GLY A 133 -18.06 19.50 19.63
N GLN A 134 -18.14 18.23 20.04
CA GLN A 134 -19.33 17.64 20.68
C GLN A 134 -19.42 17.95 22.18
N ARG A 135 -18.37 18.51 22.79
CA ARG A 135 -18.38 18.86 24.20
C ARG A 135 -19.21 20.11 24.39
N ILE A 136 -20.44 19.93 24.87
CA ILE A 136 -21.30 21.02 25.33
C ILE A 136 -20.55 21.77 26.44
N VAL A 137 -20.02 22.94 26.09
CA VAL A 137 -19.50 23.88 27.08
C VAL A 137 -20.71 24.45 27.80
N LEU A 138 -21.04 23.86 28.96
CA LEU A 138 -21.95 24.49 29.90
C LEU A 138 -21.41 25.91 30.14
N PRO A 139 -22.17 26.99 29.80
CA PRO A 139 -21.71 28.33 30.05
C PRO A 139 -21.36 28.44 31.54
N LYS A 140 -20.16 28.96 31.85
CA LYS A 140 -19.71 29.17 33.22
C LYS A 140 -20.86 29.79 34.02
N LYS A 141 -21.29 29.11 35.09
CA LYS A 141 -22.20 29.65 36.12
C LYS A 141 -21.53 30.85 36.79
N GLY A 142 -21.51 31.98 36.09
CA GLY A 142 -20.89 33.24 36.54
C GLY A 142 -21.43 34.46 35.79
N GLY A 143 -22.40 34.26 34.88
CA GLY A 143 -23.25 35.36 34.46
C GLY A 143 -24.41 35.45 35.43
N ALA A 144 -24.60 36.63 36.04
CA ALA A 144 -25.75 36.95 36.89
C ALA A 144 -27.02 36.36 36.26
N ALA A 145 -27.81 35.63 37.05
CA ALA A 145 -29.04 35.01 36.59
C ALA A 145 -29.88 36.03 35.82
N LYS A 146 -30.24 35.71 34.57
CA LYS A 146 -30.92 36.67 33.67
C LYS A 146 -32.32 37.06 34.16
N VAL A 147 -32.91 36.25 35.03
CA VAL A 147 -34.19 36.47 35.67
C VAL A 147 -34.02 36.20 37.16
N ASN A 148 -34.57 37.09 38.00
CA ASN A 148 -34.41 37.17 39.47
C ASN A 148 -33.00 37.55 39.96
N ARG A 149 -32.49 38.70 39.49
CA ARG A 149 -31.21 39.28 39.97
C ARG A 149 -31.20 39.54 41.47
N GLU A 150 -32.26 40.16 42.00
CA GLU A 150 -32.33 40.49 43.44
C GLU A 150 -32.24 39.25 44.33
N PHE A 151 -32.91 38.17 43.95
CA PHE A 151 -32.85 36.90 44.70
C PHE A 151 -31.48 36.21 44.57
N ALA A 152 -30.82 36.34 43.40
CA ALA A 152 -29.47 35.81 43.21
C ALA A 152 -28.44 36.56 44.07
N GLU A 153 -28.56 37.88 44.19
CA GLU A 153 -27.72 38.72 45.05
C GLU A 153 -27.91 38.37 46.53
N GLN A 154 -29.16 38.18 46.99
CA GLN A 154 -29.46 37.70 48.36
C GLN A 154 -28.87 36.31 48.64
N LEU A 155 -28.85 35.41 47.64
CA LEU A 155 -28.26 34.07 47.76
C LEU A 155 -26.73 34.08 47.84
N GLU A 156 -26.09 35.06 47.20
CA GLU A 156 -24.63 35.25 47.31
C GLU A 156 -24.24 35.89 48.64
N GLU A 157 -25.02 36.86 49.11
CA GLU A 157 -24.80 37.51 50.40
C GLU A 157 -25.02 36.53 51.57
N SER A 158 -26.11 35.77 51.55
CA SER A 158 -26.37 34.72 52.55
C SER A 158 -25.29 33.63 52.56
N LYS A 159 -24.73 33.27 51.39
CA LYS A 159 -23.58 32.35 51.32
C LYS A 159 -22.32 32.95 51.93
N ARG A 160 -22.03 34.23 51.68
CA ARG A 160 -20.88 34.93 52.29
C ARG A 160 -21.00 34.99 53.81
N ILE A 161 -22.19 35.35 54.31
CA ILE A 161 -22.47 35.39 55.74
C ILE A 161 -22.31 33.99 56.36
N ALA A 162 -22.85 32.94 55.71
CA ALA A 162 -22.69 31.56 56.18
C ALA A 162 -21.21 31.08 56.16
N GLU A 163 -20.41 31.52 55.19
CA GLU A 163 -18.98 31.22 55.12
C GLU A 163 -18.17 31.97 56.21
N GLU A 164 -18.57 33.19 56.56
CA GLU A 164 -17.98 33.98 57.64
C GLU A 164 -18.35 33.43 59.02
N GLU A 165 -19.60 33.04 59.24
CA GLU A 165 -20.04 32.35 60.46
C GLU A 165 -19.36 30.99 60.61
N ALA A 166 -19.24 30.21 59.53
CA ALA A 166 -18.52 28.94 59.54
C ALA A 166 -17.00 29.10 59.77
N ARG A 167 -16.43 30.26 59.43
CA ARG A 167 -15.04 30.62 59.79
C ARG A 167 -14.93 31.04 61.25
N GLY A 168 -15.86 31.85 61.75
CA GLY A 168 -15.92 32.27 63.15
C GLY A 168 -16.09 31.09 64.11
N ASP A 169 -17.02 30.18 63.84
CA ASP A 169 -17.30 29.01 64.68
C ASP A 169 -16.12 28.01 64.69
N ARG A 170 -15.31 27.99 63.61
CA ARG A 170 -14.07 27.20 63.53
C ARG A 170 -12.93 27.81 64.37
N VAL A 171 -12.90 29.14 64.51
CA VAL A 171 -11.93 29.87 65.33
C VAL A 171 -12.31 29.84 66.82
N VAL A 172 -13.60 29.92 67.16
CA VAL A 172 -14.06 29.79 68.55
C VAL A 172 -13.81 28.38 69.10
N ARG A 173 -14.14 27.32 68.32
CA ARG A 173 -13.86 25.91 68.72
C ARG A 173 -12.37 25.58 68.86
N SER A 174 -11.46 26.38 68.30
CA SER A 174 -10.02 26.21 68.47
C SER A 174 -9.45 26.95 69.67
N ASN A 175 -10.15 27.98 70.19
CA ASN A 175 -9.75 28.68 71.42
C ASN A 175 -10.28 28.01 72.70
N ASP A 176 -11.42 27.31 72.67
CA ASP A 176 -11.97 26.58 73.84
C ASP A 176 -11.25 25.23 74.15
N ARG A 177 -10.21 24.85 73.38
CA ARG A 177 -9.44 23.61 73.58
C ARG A 177 -8.03 23.83 74.14
N LYS A 178 -7.78 24.94 74.84
CA LYS A 178 -6.53 25.21 75.57
C LYS A 178 -6.77 25.36 77.05
#